data_AF-A0A933FDP9-F1
#
_entry.id   AF-A0A933FDP9-F1
#
_cell.length_a   1.000
_cell.length_b   1.000
_cell.length_c   1.000
_cell.angle_alpha   90.00
_cell.angle_beta   90.00
_cell.angle_gamma   90.00
#
_symmetry.space_group_name_H-M   'P 1'
#
loop_
_entity.id
_entity.type
_entity.pdbx_description
1 polymer ?
#
loop_
_entity_poly.entity_id
_entity_poly.type
_entity_poly.pdbx_seq_one_letter_code
_entity_poly.pdbx_strand_id
1 'polypeptide(L)'
;MSIPRVVRWWLVLLLITVAACSEPPLEVVAPEQGRSASVVGSDKDVLVGFTSAPGAAEIALIEGLGGRVTVQYRYIPVFAATIPADQEDALAADARVAYVEDDLEVQPLAGKQVTDWGVVKVDAAGAWSLGYRGQGVKVGIFDSGIDVDHPDLGVVGGIDLVGDGNGLDDCNGHGTHVAGIVGATDNGNHTVGVAPKAELYSMRFANCTWSGATISKMIQGLEWAIDNGMDVINMSFGFAIGGLVSVPTAFSAAADAAFDRAYAAGVVLVAASGNSSAPYVGYPAAYPTVIAVGATDDADLLASFSQFGTEQELTAPGVNNLSSYLVGQGQ
;
A
#
# COMPACT_ATOMS: atom_id res chain seq x y z
N MET A 1 -21.03 0.72 -39.20
CA MET A 1 -21.65 -0.13 -38.16
C MET A 1 -20.68 -0.18 -37.00
N SER A 2 -20.91 0.63 -35.96
CA SER A 2 -19.99 0.74 -34.81
C SER A 2 -20.14 -0.51 -33.96
N ILE A 3 -19.05 -1.24 -33.75
CA ILE A 3 -19.00 -2.32 -32.77
C ILE A 3 -19.30 -1.70 -31.39
N PRO A 4 -20.19 -2.27 -30.57
CA PRO A 4 -20.45 -1.78 -29.21
C PRO A 4 -19.14 -1.75 -28.41
N ARG A 5 -18.89 -0.69 -27.63
CA ARG A 5 -17.69 -0.55 -26.78
C ARG A 5 -17.39 -1.79 -25.93
N VAL A 6 -18.43 -2.53 -25.55
CA VAL A 6 -18.40 -3.79 -24.76
C VAL A 6 -17.55 -4.90 -25.39
N VAL A 7 -17.35 -4.92 -26.71
CA VAL A 7 -16.60 -6.00 -27.40
C VAL A 7 -15.10 -5.67 -27.54
N ARG A 8 -14.67 -4.43 -27.27
CA ARG A 8 -13.28 -4.00 -27.50
C ARG A 8 -12.33 -4.27 -26.33
N TRP A 9 -12.85 -4.76 -25.20
CA TRP A 9 -12.10 -4.82 -23.93
C TRP A 9 -11.99 -6.22 -23.31
N TRP A 10 -12.33 -7.29 -24.04
CA TRP A 10 -12.17 -8.67 -23.58
C TRP A 10 -10.70 -9.13 -23.40
N LEU A 11 -9.74 -8.24 -23.61
CA LEU A 11 -8.30 -8.47 -23.38
C LEU A 11 -7.73 -7.63 -22.22
N VAL A 12 -8.56 -6.86 -21.49
CA VAL A 12 -8.13 -6.03 -20.34
C VAL A 12 -8.94 -6.34 -19.07
N LEU A 13 -9.41 -7.59 -18.94
CA LEU A 13 -9.89 -8.09 -17.65
C LEU A 13 -8.68 -8.60 -16.86
N LEU A 14 -7.94 -7.66 -16.28
CA LEU A 14 -6.95 -7.96 -15.24
C LEU A 14 -7.59 -7.69 -13.88
N LEU A 15 -7.85 -8.82 -13.24
CA LEU A 15 -8.30 -9.04 -11.86
C LEU A 15 -7.99 -7.86 -10.94
N ILE A 16 -9.03 -7.10 -10.60
CA ILE A 16 -8.94 -6.12 -9.52
C ILE A 16 -9.00 -6.91 -8.22
N THR A 17 -7.88 -6.92 -7.51
CA THR A 17 -7.75 -7.51 -6.18
C THR A 17 -8.49 -6.63 -5.16
N VAL A 18 -9.33 -7.26 -4.36
CA VAL A 18 -9.93 -6.62 -3.18
C VAL A 18 -9.03 -6.96 -2.00
N ALA A 19 -8.26 -5.98 -1.52
CA ALA A 19 -7.50 -6.14 -0.30
C ALA A 19 -8.43 -6.02 0.91
N ALA A 20 -8.38 -7.02 1.81
CA ALA A 20 -8.76 -6.80 3.19
C ALA A 20 -7.47 -6.63 4.00
N CYS A 21 -7.29 -5.47 4.64
CA CYS A 21 -6.12 -5.22 5.47
C CYS A 21 -6.11 -6.14 6.70
N SER A 22 -5.11 -7.02 6.79
CA SER A 22 -4.59 -7.53 8.05
C SER A 22 -3.09 -7.24 8.10
N GLU A 23 -2.62 -6.52 9.11
CA GLU A 23 -1.20 -6.17 9.29
C GLU A 23 -0.36 -7.38 9.74
N PRO A 24 0.78 -7.68 9.10
CA PRO A 24 1.77 -8.63 9.64
C PRO A 24 2.93 -7.92 10.35
N PRO A 25 3.60 -8.58 11.33
CA PRO A 25 4.79 -8.05 11.99
C PRO A 25 6.06 -8.22 11.13
N LEU A 26 6.97 -7.23 11.22
CA LEU A 26 8.24 -7.14 10.49
C LEU A 26 9.25 -8.21 10.94
N GLU A 27 9.95 -8.82 9.97
CA GLU A 27 11.10 -9.72 10.20
C GLU A 27 12.38 -9.11 9.58
N VAL A 28 13.49 -9.15 10.33
CA VAL A 28 14.77 -8.50 9.99
C VAL A 28 15.77 -9.53 9.48
N VAL A 29 16.38 -9.28 8.32
CA VAL A 29 17.50 -10.07 7.76
C VAL A 29 18.78 -9.23 7.78
N ALA A 30 19.88 -9.82 8.26
CA ALA A 30 21.19 -9.15 8.41
C ALA A 30 22.01 -9.15 7.10
N PRO A 31 22.78 -8.07 6.80
CA PRO A 31 23.67 -8.04 5.64
C PRO A 31 25.13 -8.43 5.98
N GLU A 32 25.84 -8.99 4.99
CA GLU A 32 27.27 -9.33 5.02
C GLU A 32 28.19 -8.10 4.87
N GLN A 33 29.37 -8.16 5.50
CA GLN A 33 30.37 -7.09 5.56
C GLN A 33 31.32 -7.07 4.35
N GLY A 34 31.55 -5.86 3.81
CA GLY A 34 32.61 -5.56 2.84
C GLY A 34 33.49 -4.39 3.32
N ARG A 35 34.82 -4.61 3.39
CA ARG A 35 35.88 -3.66 3.79
C ARG A 35 36.26 -2.64 2.70
N SER A 36 36.61 -1.40 3.08
CA SER A 36 37.81 -0.65 2.60
C SER A 36 38.03 0.64 3.43
N ALA A 37 39.20 0.87 4.06
CA ALA A 37 40.42 1.56 3.58
C ALA A 37 40.49 3.07 3.95
N SER A 38 41.67 3.49 4.45
CA SER A 38 41.94 4.63 5.34
C SER A 38 42.26 5.99 4.68
N VAL A 39 41.86 7.08 5.34
CA VAL A 39 42.29 8.48 5.11
C VAL A 39 42.62 9.13 6.46
N VAL A 40 43.76 9.82 6.55
CA VAL A 40 44.24 10.52 7.75
C VAL A 40 43.70 11.96 7.78
N GLY A 41 43.14 12.37 8.92
CA GLY A 41 42.91 13.78 9.28
C GLY A 41 41.47 14.25 9.40
N SER A 42 40.49 13.35 9.54
CA SER A 42 39.10 13.69 9.89
C SER A 42 38.74 13.07 11.24
N ASP A 43 37.88 13.73 12.00
CA ASP A 43 37.17 13.07 13.09
C ASP A 43 36.25 11.98 12.50
N LYS A 44 36.00 10.92 13.27
CA LYS A 44 35.05 9.85 12.94
C LYS A 44 34.16 9.52 14.14
N ASP A 45 32.92 9.15 13.86
CA ASP A 45 32.00 8.66 14.88
C ASP A 45 32.18 7.15 15.06
N VAL A 46 32.23 6.72 16.32
CA VAL A 46 32.52 5.35 16.73
C VAL A 46 31.63 4.90 17.88
N LEU A 47 31.39 3.59 17.93
CA LEU A 47 30.91 2.89 19.12
C LEU A 47 32.10 2.26 19.84
N VAL A 48 32.25 2.61 21.11
CA VAL A 48 33.34 2.13 21.98
C VAL A 48 32.75 1.17 22.99
N GLY A 49 32.98 -0.13 22.79
CA GLY A 49 32.58 -1.18 23.71
C GLY A 49 33.61 -1.40 24.81
N PHE A 50 33.15 -1.52 26.05
CA PHE A 50 34.01 -1.74 27.22
C PHE A 50 33.81 -3.12 27.83
N THR A 51 34.87 -3.65 28.43
CA THR A 51 34.88 -4.95 29.12
C THR A 51 34.01 -4.98 30.39
N SER A 52 33.63 -3.81 30.90
CA SER A 52 32.73 -3.62 32.05
C SER A 52 31.94 -2.32 31.88
N ALA A 53 30.94 -2.07 32.74
CA ALA A 53 30.11 -0.88 32.65
C ALA A 53 30.97 0.40 32.71
N PRO A 54 30.99 1.22 31.65
CA PRO A 54 31.86 2.37 31.56
C PRO A 54 31.37 3.54 32.42
N GLY A 55 32.28 4.38 32.89
CA GLY A 55 31.99 5.56 33.70
C GLY A 55 32.98 6.70 33.47
N ALA A 56 33.24 7.50 34.51
CA ALA A 56 34.05 8.72 34.39
C ALA A 56 35.48 8.47 33.89
N ALA A 57 36.07 7.31 34.20
CA ALA A 57 37.43 6.96 33.76
C ALA A 57 37.50 6.63 32.26
N GLU A 58 36.42 6.11 31.68
CA GLU A 58 36.30 5.78 30.26
C GLU A 58 35.97 7.03 29.43
N ILE A 59 35.21 7.98 30.01
CA ILE A 59 35.02 9.31 29.42
C ILE A 59 36.36 10.03 29.32
N ALA A 60 37.13 10.08 30.42
CA ALA A 60 38.44 10.72 30.45
C ALA A 60 39.46 10.05 29.50
N LEU A 61 39.34 8.75 29.24
CA LEU A 61 40.15 8.06 28.23
C LEU A 61 39.87 8.63 26.82
N ILE A 62 38.59 8.70 26.43
CA ILE A 62 38.18 9.18 25.11
C ILE A 62 38.52 10.66 24.94
N GLU A 63 38.26 11.49 25.95
CA GLU A 63 38.60 12.92 25.94
C GLU A 63 40.11 13.18 25.93
N GLY A 64 40.89 12.33 26.62
CA GLY A 64 42.35 12.41 26.64
C GLY A 64 43.00 12.13 25.28
N LEU A 65 42.31 11.40 24.41
CA LEU A 65 42.71 11.17 23.02
C LEU A 65 42.17 12.24 22.06
N GLY A 66 41.58 13.33 22.58
CA GLY A 66 40.99 14.40 21.78
C GLY A 66 39.59 14.06 21.24
N GLY A 67 38.98 12.97 21.70
CA GLY A 67 37.60 12.61 21.36
C GLY A 67 36.55 13.25 22.28
N ARG A 68 35.29 12.95 22.02
CA ARG A 68 34.14 13.39 22.81
C ARG A 68 33.08 12.31 22.85
N VAL A 69 32.63 11.94 24.04
CA VAL A 69 31.48 11.04 24.22
C VAL A 69 30.18 11.78 23.83
N THR A 70 29.42 11.22 22.90
CA THR A 70 28.15 11.77 22.41
C THR A 70 26.95 11.12 23.10
N VAL A 71 27.01 9.81 23.36
CA VAL A 71 25.93 9.05 24.02
C VAL A 71 26.49 8.03 25.00
N GLN A 72 25.85 7.91 26.17
CA GLN A 72 26.10 6.84 27.12
C GLN A 72 24.92 5.88 27.17
N TYR A 73 25.13 4.62 26.79
CA TYR A 73 24.04 3.64 26.75
C TYR A 73 23.81 3.02 28.13
N ARG A 74 22.53 2.88 28.50
CA ARG A 74 22.12 2.42 29.84
C ARG A 74 22.23 0.90 30.05
N TYR A 75 22.03 0.12 28.99
CA TYR A 75 21.81 -1.32 29.09
C TYR A 75 22.95 -2.17 28.50
N ILE A 76 23.91 -1.52 27.85
CA ILE A 76 25.09 -2.14 27.27
C ILE A 76 26.31 -1.30 27.66
N PRO A 77 27.50 -1.92 27.87
CA PRO A 77 28.71 -1.20 28.26
C PRO A 77 29.36 -0.50 27.05
N VAL A 78 28.64 0.41 26.42
CA VAL A 78 29.04 1.08 25.18
C VAL A 78 28.85 2.59 25.32
N PHE A 79 29.78 3.35 24.75
CA PHE A 79 29.60 4.77 24.46
C PHE A 79 29.59 5.00 22.95
N ALA A 80 28.75 5.90 22.47
CA ALA A 80 28.98 6.55 21.17
C ALA A 80 29.91 7.74 21.38
N ALA A 81 30.87 7.94 20.50
CA ALA A 81 31.85 9.03 20.60
C ALA A 81 32.30 9.50 19.22
N THR A 82 32.73 10.75 19.15
CA THR A 82 33.51 11.29 18.02
C THR A 82 34.98 11.27 18.42
N ILE A 83 35.87 10.68 17.62
CA ILE A 83 37.33 10.65 17.89
C ILE A 83 38.13 11.12 16.66
N PRO A 84 39.36 11.64 16.83
CA PRO A 84 40.26 11.81 15.70
C PRO A 84 40.55 10.44 15.05
N ALA A 85 40.44 10.31 13.73
CA ALA A 85 40.54 9.02 13.06
C ALA A 85 41.89 8.30 13.25
N ASP A 86 42.96 9.02 13.57
CA ASP A 86 44.27 8.46 13.87
C ASP A 86 44.42 7.91 15.30
N GLN A 87 43.40 8.09 16.16
CA GLN A 87 43.41 7.65 17.56
C GLN A 87 42.65 6.34 17.82
N GLU A 88 42.05 5.73 16.79
CA GLU A 88 41.29 4.49 16.92
C GLU A 88 42.15 3.34 17.47
N ASP A 89 43.34 3.12 16.90
CA ASP A 89 44.27 2.08 17.38
C ASP A 89 44.73 2.33 18.82
N ALA A 90 44.91 3.60 19.20
CA ALA A 90 45.30 3.97 20.56
C ALA A 90 44.16 3.72 21.56
N LEU A 91 42.92 4.01 21.17
CA LEU A 91 41.74 3.73 21.98
C LEU A 91 41.51 2.21 22.11
N ALA A 92 41.63 1.45 21.02
CA ALA A 92 41.48 0.00 20.99
C ALA A 92 42.57 -0.75 21.78
N ALA A 93 43.73 -0.13 22.03
CA ALA A 93 44.82 -0.72 22.80
C ALA A 93 44.64 -0.63 24.33
N ASP A 94 43.69 0.17 24.83
CA ASP A 94 43.43 0.26 26.27
C ASP A 94 42.77 -1.04 26.77
N ALA A 95 43.30 -1.63 27.85
CA ALA A 95 42.83 -2.91 28.39
C ALA A 95 41.35 -2.90 28.84
N ARG A 96 40.74 -1.72 29.00
CA ARG A 96 39.32 -1.56 29.34
C ARG A 96 38.41 -1.64 28.12
N VAL A 97 38.93 -1.31 26.93
CA VAL A 97 38.19 -1.30 25.67
C VAL A 97 38.14 -2.73 25.11
N ALA A 98 36.93 -3.21 24.87
CA ALA A 98 36.67 -4.51 24.27
C ALA A 98 36.69 -4.43 22.74
N TYR A 99 36.17 -3.33 22.18
CA TYR A 99 36.17 -3.05 20.74
C TYR A 99 35.96 -1.55 20.48
N VAL A 100 36.40 -1.12 19.30
CA VAL A 100 36.02 0.15 18.68
C VAL A 100 35.48 -0.21 17.30
N GLU A 101 34.29 0.28 16.95
CA GLU A 101 33.70 0.10 15.63
C GLU A 101 33.13 1.42 15.10
N ASP A 102 32.99 1.54 13.79
CA ASP A 102 32.38 2.72 13.17
C ASP A 102 30.91 2.85 13.59
N ASP A 103 30.49 4.05 13.98
CA ASP A 103 29.06 4.36 14.15
C ASP A 103 28.47 4.59 12.76
N LEU A 104 28.09 3.48 12.12
CA LEU A 104 27.61 3.48 10.75
C LEU A 104 26.25 4.18 10.66
N GLU A 105 26.14 5.15 9.75
CA GLU A 105 24.86 5.75 9.40
C GLU A 105 23.93 4.67 8.84
N VAL A 106 22.81 4.44 9.52
CA VAL A 106 21.76 3.55 9.03
C VAL A 106 20.98 4.28 7.95
N GLN A 107 21.25 3.95 6.70
CA GLN A 107 20.47 4.43 5.56
C GLN A 107 19.16 3.62 5.47
N PRO A 108 17.99 4.26 5.23
CA PRO A 108 16.81 3.52 4.81
C PRO A 108 17.16 2.74 3.55
N LEU A 109 16.72 1.50 3.45
CA LEU A 109 16.84 0.73 2.21
C LEU A 109 16.11 1.54 1.13
N ALA A 110 16.85 2.26 0.27
CA ALA A 110 16.32 2.83 -0.96
C ALA A 110 15.90 1.63 -1.82
N GLY A 111 14.64 1.25 -1.65
CA GLY A 111 14.15 -0.09 -1.91
C GLY A 111 13.94 -0.32 -3.39
N LYS A 112 14.70 -1.27 -3.95
CA LYS A 112 14.35 -1.95 -5.19
C LYS A 112 12.84 -2.24 -5.21
N GLN A 113 12.19 -1.96 -6.33
CA GLN A 113 10.78 -2.30 -6.51
C GLN A 113 10.51 -3.78 -6.21
N VAL A 114 9.46 -4.01 -5.44
CA VAL A 114 8.92 -5.30 -5.04
C VAL A 114 7.63 -5.53 -5.80
N THR A 115 7.48 -6.70 -6.41
CA THR A 115 6.20 -7.15 -6.96
C THR A 115 5.48 -7.92 -5.87
N ASP A 116 4.33 -7.41 -5.42
CA ASP A 116 3.48 -8.10 -4.44
C ASP A 116 3.07 -9.48 -4.96
N TRP A 117 2.90 -10.43 -4.05
CA TRP A 117 2.52 -11.80 -4.40
C TRP A 117 1.20 -11.84 -5.18
N GLY A 118 0.27 -10.93 -4.88
CA GLY A 118 -1.02 -10.84 -5.55
C GLY A 118 -0.86 -10.45 -7.02
N VAL A 119 0.04 -9.52 -7.32
CA VAL A 119 0.37 -9.10 -8.69
C VAL A 119 0.99 -10.24 -9.49
N VAL A 120 1.83 -11.07 -8.84
CA VAL A 120 2.37 -12.29 -9.45
C VAL A 120 1.26 -13.32 -9.68
N LYS A 121 0.38 -13.53 -8.71
CA LYS A 121 -0.66 -14.56 -8.73
C LYS A 121 -1.68 -14.36 -9.86
N VAL A 122 -2.02 -13.12 -10.17
CA VAL A 122 -2.91 -12.76 -11.28
C VAL A 122 -2.23 -12.75 -12.66
N ASP A 123 -0.96 -13.17 -12.73
CA ASP A 123 -0.13 -13.18 -13.93
C ASP A 123 -0.08 -11.82 -14.66
N ALA A 124 0.08 -10.73 -13.90
CA ALA A 124 0.23 -9.39 -14.49
C ALA A 124 1.45 -9.33 -15.42
N ALA A 125 2.54 -10.02 -15.07
CA ALA A 125 3.74 -10.13 -15.90
C ALA A 125 3.46 -10.74 -17.28
N GLY A 126 2.58 -11.74 -17.37
CA GLY A 126 2.10 -12.30 -18.63
C GLY A 126 1.50 -11.24 -19.55
N ALA A 127 0.60 -10.40 -19.04
CA ALA A 127 0.01 -9.31 -19.81
C ALA A 127 1.03 -8.20 -20.15
N TRP A 128 1.92 -7.87 -19.21
CA TRP A 128 2.98 -6.90 -19.45
C TRP A 128 3.92 -7.34 -20.56
N SER A 129 4.22 -8.64 -20.66
CA SER A 129 5.05 -9.22 -21.72
C SER A 129 4.44 -9.07 -23.11
N LEU A 130 3.10 -8.99 -23.18
CA LEU A 130 2.33 -8.71 -24.39
C LEU A 130 2.19 -7.20 -24.68
N GLY A 131 2.73 -6.33 -23.81
CA GLY A 131 2.67 -4.88 -23.94
C GLY A 131 1.43 -4.24 -23.31
N TYR A 132 0.58 -5.00 -22.61
CA TYR A 132 -0.61 -4.47 -21.95
C TYR A 132 -0.30 -4.11 -20.50
N ARG A 133 -0.36 -2.81 -20.17
CA ARG A 133 -0.05 -2.27 -18.84
C ARG A 133 -1.09 -1.26 -18.32
N GLY A 134 -2.26 -1.20 -18.97
CA GLY A 134 -3.33 -0.26 -18.62
C GLY A 134 -3.28 1.11 -19.29
N GLN A 135 -2.35 1.34 -20.24
CA GLN A 135 -2.19 2.64 -20.90
C GLN A 135 -3.52 3.15 -21.50
N GLY A 136 -3.94 4.34 -21.08
CA GLY A 136 -5.14 5.02 -21.57
C GLY A 136 -6.46 4.47 -21.02
N VAL A 137 -6.40 3.61 -20.01
CA VAL A 137 -7.57 3.11 -19.27
C VAL A 137 -7.77 3.98 -18.04
N LYS A 138 -8.99 4.50 -17.86
CA LYS A 138 -9.37 5.30 -16.69
C LYS A 138 -10.00 4.44 -15.61
N VAL A 139 -9.38 4.44 -14.43
CA VAL A 139 -9.85 3.64 -13.28
C VAL A 139 -10.22 4.57 -12.13
N GLY A 140 -11.52 4.62 -11.81
CA GLY A 140 -12.04 5.30 -10.64
C GLY A 140 -11.88 4.43 -9.39
N ILE A 141 -11.11 4.91 -8.42
CA ILE A 141 -11.01 4.30 -7.08
C ILE A 141 -12.08 4.95 -6.21
N PHE A 142 -13.23 4.28 -6.10
CA PHE A 142 -14.39 4.76 -5.34
C PHE A 142 -14.25 4.36 -3.87
N ASP A 143 -13.60 5.22 -3.08
CA ASP A 143 -13.04 4.83 -1.78
C ASP A 143 -12.82 6.03 -0.83
N SER A 144 -11.90 5.99 0.14
CA SER A 144 -11.61 7.09 1.08
C SER A 144 -10.86 8.29 0.49
N GLY A 145 -10.46 8.19 -0.77
CA GLY A 145 -9.56 9.13 -1.46
C GLY A 145 -8.34 8.40 -2.02
N ILE A 146 -7.40 9.15 -2.57
CA ILE A 146 -6.04 8.66 -2.86
C ILE A 146 -5.09 9.75 -2.36
N ASP A 147 -3.99 9.39 -1.70
CA ASP A 147 -2.87 10.30 -1.45
C ASP A 147 -2.37 10.84 -2.79
N VAL A 148 -2.76 12.07 -3.12
CA VAL A 148 -2.54 12.64 -4.46
C VAL A 148 -1.09 13.04 -4.69
N ASP A 149 -0.29 13.15 -3.62
CA ASP A 149 1.13 13.48 -3.66
C ASP A 149 2.01 12.22 -3.52
N HIS A 150 1.43 11.02 -3.46
CA HIS A 150 2.18 9.77 -3.34
C HIS A 150 3.08 9.54 -4.56
N PRO A 151 4.40 9.30 -4.39
CA PRO A 151 5.37 9.26 -5.49
C PRO A 151 5.14 8.14 -6.51
N ASP A 152 4.44 7.06 -6.11
CA ASP A 152 4.11 5.95 -7.01
C ASP A 152 2.72 6.03 -7.64
N LEU A 153 1.86 6.99 -7.24
CA LEU A 153 0.48 7.07 -7.70
C LEU A 153 0.28 8.29 -8.60
N GLY A 154 0.12 8.03 -9.91
CA GLY A 154 -0.20 9.07 -10.88
C GLY A 154 -1.69 9.43 -10.90
N VAL A 155 -2.19 10.13 -9.87
CA VAL A 155 -3.60 10.55 -9.80
C VAL A 155 -3.88 11.67 -10.80
N VAL A 156 -4.83 11.45 -11.71
CA VAL A 156 -5.13 12.36 -12.83
C VAL A 156 -6.26 13.34 -12.50
N GLY A 157 -7.14 12.98 -11.57
CA GLY A 157 -8.27 13.80 -11.15
C GLY A 157 -9.25 13.01 -10.29
N GLY A 158 -10.48 13.50 -10.16
CA GLY A 158 -11.45 12.83 -9.30
C GLY A 158 -12.67 13.66 -8.93
N ILE A 159 -13.42 13.15 -7.96
CA ILE A 159 -14.55 13.82 -7.32
C ILE A 159 -14.47 13.66 -5.80
N ASP A 160 -14.71 14.75 -5.07
CA ASP A 160 -14.94 14.74 -3.62
C ASP A 160 -16.44 14.67 -3.35
N LEU A 161 -16.92 13.55 -2.83
CA LEU A 161 -18.30 13.34 -2.39
C LEU A 161 -18.45 13.53 -0.88
N VAL A 162 -17.35 13.68 -0.13
CA VAL A 162 -17.36 13.89 1.32
C VAL A 162 -17.64 15.36 1.62
N GLY A 163 -16.92 16.27 0.96
CA GLY A 163 -17.11 17.72 1.08
C GLY A 163 -16.65 18.30 2.43
N ASP A 164 -15.63 17.69 3.05
CA ASP A 164 -15.06 18.10 4.34
C ASP A 164 -13.83 19.02 4.22
N GLY A 165 -13.41 19.35 2.99
CA GLY A 165 -12.28 20.22 2.71
C GLY A 165 -10.97 19.50 2.34
N ASN A 166 -10.92 18.16 2.43
CA ASN A 166 -9.76 17.38 1.99
C ASN A 166 -9.73 17.12 0.47
N GLY A 167 -10.78 17.49 -0.26
CA GLY A 167 -10.82 17.35 -1.71
C GLY A 167 -10.71 15.88 -2.13
N LEU A 168 -9.73 15.55 -2.97
CA LEU A 168 -9.50 14.19 -3.47
C LEU A 168 -8.59 13.36 -2.55
N ASP A 169 -7.97 14.00 -1.57
CA ASP A 169 -6.87 13.44 -0.80
C ASP A 169 -7.36 12.42 0.23
N ASP A 170 -6.57 11.36 0.39
CA ASP A 170 -6.87 10.31 1.35
C ASP A 170 -6.35 10.68 2.74
N CYS A 171 -7.17 10.40 3.76
CA CYS A 171 -6.80 10.57 5.16
C CYS A 171 -7.11 9.32 6.00
N ASN A 172 -7.53 8.25 5.34
CA ASN A 172 -7.75 6.94 5.96
C ASN A 172 -6.64 5.95 5.55
N GLY A 173 -6.16 6.03 4.32
CA GLY A 173 -5.11 5.16 3.75
C GLY A 173 -5.64 3.97 2.97
N HIS A 174 -6.91 3.58 3.16
CA HIS A 174 -7.50 2.44 2.45
C HIS A 174 -7.57 2.66 0.94
N GLY A 175 -8.06 3.82 0.49
CA GLY A 175 -8.15 4.13 -0.93
C GLY A 175 -6.77 4.25 -1.61
N THR A 176 -5.78 4.77 -0.89
CA THR A 176 -4.37 4.80 -1.34
C THR A 176 -3.79 3.40 -1.51
N HIS A 177 -4.07 2.49 -0.57
CA HIS A 177 -3.67 1.08 -0.64
C HIS A 177 -4.30 0.38 -1.84
N VAL A 178 -5.60 0.54 -2.03
CA VAL A 178 -6.34 0.01 -3.19
C VAL A 178 -5.79 0.58 -4.50
N ALA A 179 -5.54 1.88 -4.58
CA ALA A 179 -4.98 2.55 -5.75
C ALA A 179 -3.58 2.01 -6.11
N GLY A 180 -2.74 1.73 -5.11
CA GLY A 180 -1.42 1.15 -5.32
C GLY A 180 -1.46 -0.25 -5.94
N ILE A 181 -2.39 -1.11 -5.50
CA ILE A 181 -2.50 -2.46 -6.10
C ILE A 181 -2.96 -2.35 -7.56
N VAL A 182 -3.87 -1.43 -7.86
CA VAL A 182 -4.33 -1.20 -9.22
C VAL A 182 -3.22 -0.62 -10.10
N GLY A 183 -2.52 0.42 -9.64
CA GLY A 183 -1.76 1.29 -10.54
C GLY A 183 -0.51 1.93 -9.96
N ALA A 184 0.12 1.39 -8.91
CA ALA A 184 1.45 1.84 -8.50
C ALA A 184 2.44 1.73 -9.68
N THR A 185 3.22 2.78 -9.88
CA THR A 185 4.04 2.96 -11.09
C THR A 185 5.21 1.99 -11.13
N ASP A 186 5.47 1.37 -12.29
CA ASP A 186 6.69 0.58 -12.56
C ASP A 186 7.90 1.53 -12.75
N ASN A 187 8.47 2.01 -11.63
CA ASN A 187 9.52 3.04 -11.59
C ASN A 187 10.83 2.57 -10.93
N GLY A 188 10.92 1.30 -10.54
CA GLY A 188 12.10 0.74 -9.88
C GLY A 188 12.18 0.95 -8.36
N ASN A 189 11.18 1.60 -7.75
CA ASN A 189 11.05 1.78 -6.30
C ASN A 189 9.74 1.16 -5.75
N HIS A 190 9.69 0.92 -4.44
CA HIS A 190 8.49 0.50 -3.67
C HIS A 190 7.73 -0.68 -4.28
N THR A 191 6.43 -0.56 -4.60
CA THR A 191 5.60 -1.61 -5.21
C THR A 191 5.23 -1.27 -6.66
N VAL A 192 4.76 -2.28 -7.41
CA VAL A 192 4.20 -2.10 -8.76
C VAL A 192 2.77 -2.62 -8.78
N GLY A 193 1.84 -1.85 -9.35
CA GLY A 193 0.44 -2.23 -9.50
C GLY A 193 0.21 -3.17 -10.68
N VAL A 194 -0.98 -3.78 -10.72
CA VAL A 194 -1.41 -4.70 -11.79
C VAL A 194 -1.43 -4.00 -13.17
N ALA A 195 -1.89 -2.76 -13.22
CA ALA A 195 -1.99 -1.91 -14.40
C ALA A 195 -1.19 -0.61 -14.18
N PRO A 196 0.15 -0.66 -14.18
CA PRO A 196 1.01 0.44 -13.74
C PRO A 196 1.02 1.67 -14.67
N LYS A 197 0.26 1.63 -15.77
CA LYS A 197 0.07 2.76 -16.70
C LYS A 197 -1.40 3.18 -16.83
N ALA A 198 -2.28 2.71 -15.94
CA ALA A 198 -3.65 3.18 -15.86
C ALA A 198 -3.71 4.63 -15.33
N GLU A 199 -4.73 5.37 -15.75
CA GLU A 199 -5.03 6.69 -15.23
C GLU A 199 -5.90 6.53 -13.99
N LEU A 200 -5.34 6.81 -12.81
CA LEU A 200 -6.06 6.68 -11.54
C LEU A 200 -6.89 7.95 -11.27
N TYR A 201 -8.15 7.75 -10.90
CA TYR A 201 -9.07 8.82 -10.48
C TYR A 201 -9.55 8.58 -9.05
N SER A 202 -9.35 9.56 -8.18
CA SER A 202 -9.82 9.51 -6.78
C SER A 202 -11.30 9.85 -6.72
N MET A 203 -12.16 8.88 -6.43
CA MET A 203 -13.58 9.10 -6.19
C MET A 203 -13.85 9.01 -4.69
N ARG A 204 -13.56 10.10 -3.97
CA ARG A 204 -13.57 10.13 -2.50
C ARG A 204 -15.00 10.10 -1.94
N PHE A 205 -15.35 8.99 -1.31
CA PHE A 205 -16.69 8.60 -0.85
C PHE A 205 -16.87 8.65 0.66
N ALA A 206 -15.84 8.21 1.39
CA ALA A 206 -15.84 8.11 2.84
C ALA A 206 -14.72 8.99 3.42
N ASN A 207 -14.95 9.53 4.61
CA ASN A 207 -13.94 10.36 5.29
C ASN A 207 -12.87 9.52 6.00
N CYS A 208 -11.99 10.18 6.76
CA CYS A 208 -10.84 9.56 7.44
C CYS A 208 -11.20 8.41 8.39
N THR A 209 -12.44 8.37 8.89
CA THR A 209 -12.94 7.32 9.79
C THR A 209 -13.95 6.39 9.11
N TRP A 210 -13.92 6.31 7.78
CA TRP A 210 -14.85 5.51 6.98
C TRP A 210 -16.34 5.85 7.18
N SER A 211 -16.65 7.14 7.35
CA SER A 211 -18.01 7.62 7.58
C SER A 211 -18.46 8.61 6.51
N GLY A 212 -19.77 8.90 6.48
CA GLY A 212 -20.35 9.84 5.52
C GLY A 212 -20.64 9.26 4.14
N ALA A 213 -20.36 7.97 3.92
CA ALA A 213 -20.78 7.18 2.77
C ALA A 213 -22.30 6.99 2.76
N THR A 214 -22.97 7.38 1.67
CA THR A 214 -24.43 7.26 1.52
C THR A 214 -24.81 6.77 0.13
N ILE A 215 -25.99 6.19 -0.01
CA ILE A 215 -26.52 5.77 -1.33
C ILE A 215 -26.59 6.95 -2.30
N SER A 216 -26.97 8.14 -1.85
CA SER A 216 -27.04 9.33 -2.71
C SER A 216 -25.66 9.72 -3.28
N LYS A 217 -24.61 9.64 -2.46
CA LYS A 217 -23.23 9.90 -2.90
C LYS A 217 -22.72 8.79 -3.82
N MET A 218 -23.11 7.53 -3.55
CA MET A 218 -22.80 6.40 -4.42
C MET A 218 -23.37 6.62 -5.83
N ILE A 219 -24.65 6.99 -5.93
CA ILE A 219 -25.30 7.34 -7.20
C ILE A 219 -24.59 8.51 -7.87
N GLN A 220 -24.28 9.58 -7.13
CA GLN A 220 -23.57 10.75 -7.66
C GLN A 220 -22.18 10.38 -8.22
N GLY A 221 -21.45 9.48 -7.57
CA GLY A 221 -20.17 8.97 -8.08
C GLY A 221 -20.33 8.16 -9.37
N LEU A 222 -21.36 7.32 -9.47
CA LEU A 222 -21.67 6.58 -10.70
C LEU A 222 -22.02 7.52 -11.86
N GLU A 223 -22.85 8.54 -11.62
CA GLU A 223 -23.17 9.56 -12.62
C GLU A 223 -21.91 10.32 -13.07
N TRP A 224 -21.09 10.76 -12.11
CA TRP A 224 -19.81 11.42 -12.43
C TRP A 224 -18.90 10.53 -13.28
N ALA A 225 -18.83 9.24 -12.97
CA ALA A 225 -18.00 8.30 -13.73
C ALA A 225 -18.49 8.12 -15.17
N ILE A 226 -19.82 8.09 -15.40
CA ILE A 226 -20.41 8.09 -16.74
C ILE A 226 -20.04 9.38 -17.48
N ASP A 227 -20.26 10.53 -16.85
CA ASP A 227 -20.03 11.86 -17.46
C ASP A 227 -18.56 12.11 -17.80
N ASN A 228 -17.64 11.53 -17.02
CA ASN A 228 -16.19 11.64 -17.25
C ASN A 228 -15.61 10.49 -18.06
N GLY A 229 -16.47 9.56 -18.50
CA GLY A 229 -16.10 8.42 -19.34
C GLY A 229 -15.07 7.51 -18.70
N MET A 230 -15.27 7.17 -17.42
CA MET A 230 -14.49 6.13 -16.75
C MET A 230 -14.68 4.79 -17.46
N ASP A 231 -13.60 4.01 -17.57
CA ASP A 231 -13.67 2.66 -18.14
C ASP A 231 -13.99 1.64 -17.03
N VAL A 232 -13.45 1.87 -15.84
CA VAL A 232 -13.56 0.98 -14.68
C VAL A 232 -13.86 1.78 -13.42
N ILE A 233 -14.73 1.27 -12.56
CA ILE A 233 -14.90 1.73 -11.18
C ILE A 233 -14.63 0.55 -10.25
N ASN A 234 -13.67 0.75 -9.35
CA ASN A 234 -13.41 -0.17 -8.25
C ASN A 234 -14.08 0.34 -6.97
N MET A 235 -14.85 -0.54 -6.33
CA MET A 235 -15.55 -0.29 -5.07
C MET A 235 -15.07 -1.31 -4.03
N SER A 236 -13.96 -1.04 -3.35
CA SER A 236 -13.42 -1.88 -2.28
C SER A 236 -14.20 -1.71 -0.97
N PHE A 237 -15.52 -1.67 -1.07
CA PHE A 237 -16.43 -1.51 0.03
C PHE A 237 -17.66 -2.38 -0.18
N GLY A 238 -18.29 -2.75 0.92
CA GLY A 238 -19.56 -3.45 0.89
C GLY A 238 -20.37 -3.12 2.14
N PHE A 239 -21.68 -3.23 2.03
CA PHE A 239 -22.59 -3.09 3.15
C PHE A 239 -23.66 -4.18 3.12
N ALA A 240 -24.04 -4.63 4.30
CA ALA A 240 -25.17 -5.51 4.52
C ALA A 240 -26.32 -4.71 5.13
N ILE A 241 -27.55 -5.06 4.75
CA ILE A 241 -28.76 -4.44 5.30
C ILE A 241 -29.32 -5.29 6.43
N GLY A 242 -29.49 -4.69 7.62
CA GLY A 242 -30.43 -5.16 8.65
C GLY A 242 -30.20 -6.56 9.22
N GLY A 243 -28.98 -7.10 9.19
CA GLY A 243 -28.71 -8.47 9.66
C GLY A 243 -29.45 -9.54 8.85
N LEU A 244 -29.89 -9.22 7.64
CA LEU A 244 -30.61 -10.14 6.77
C LEU A 244 -29.62 -11.17 6.20
N VAL A 245 -30.01 -12.44 6.33
CA VAL A 245 -29.26 -13.62 5.86
C VAL A 245 -29.49 -13.87 4.36
N SER A 246 -30.29 -13.02 3.71
CA SER A 246 -30.63 -13.09 2.29
C SER A 246 -30.69 -11.68 1.70
N VAL A 247 -29.98 -11.52 0.59
CA VAL A 247 -29.94 -10.29 -0.20
C VAL A 247 -31.36 -10.04 -0.75
N PRO A 248 -32.07 -8.97 -0.35
CA PRO A 248 -33.37 -8.69 -0.95
C PRO A 248 -33.18 -8.39 -2.44
N THR A 249 -34.15 -8.85 -3.25
CA THR A 249 -34.17 -8.70 -4.72
C THR A 249 -34.20 -7.24 -5.20
N ALA A 250 -34.42 -6.28 -4.31
CA ALA A 250 -34.30 -4.85 -4.57
C ALA A 250 -33.75 -4.14 -3.32
N PHE A 251 -32.55 -3.58 -3.40
CA PHE A 251 -31.92 -2.81 -2.32
C PHE A 251 -32.41 -1.37 -2.30
N SER A 252 -32.32 -0.71 -3.45
CA SER A 252 -32.72 0.68 -3.63
C SER A 252 -32.97 0.89 -5.12
N ALA A 253 -34.23 1.12 -5.50
CA ALA A 253 -34.59 1.31 -6.91
C ALA A 253 -33.75 2.41 -7.60
N ALA A 254 -33.31 3.44 -6.85
CA ALA A 254 -32.44 4.48 -7.37
C ALA A 254 -31.00 4.00 -7.57
N ALA A 255 -30.46 3.18 -6.66
CA ALA A 255 -29.14 2.57 -6.84
C ALA A 255 -29.16 1.53 -7.96
N ASP A 256 -30.18 0.68 -8.00
CA ASP A 256 -30.40 -0.32 -9.05
C ASP A 256 -30.36 0.37 -10.44
N ALA A 257 -31.13 1.44 -10.61
CA ALA A 257 -31.13 2.22 -11.86
C ALA A 257 -29.77 2.87 -12.19
N ALA A 258 -29.02 3.32 -11.19
CA ALA A 258 -27.71 3.94 -11.39
C ALA A 258 -26.66 2.91 -11.83
N PHE A 259 -26.60 1.74 -11.18
CA PHE A 259 -25.71 0.64 -11.57
C PHE A 259 -26.04 0.12 -12.97
N ASP A 260 -27.33 -0.10 -13.27
CA ASP A 260 -27.77 -0.47 -14.62
C ASP A 260 -27.37 0.57 -15.66
N ARG A 261 -27.45 1.86 -15.32
CA ARG A 261 -27.08 2.94 -16.25
C ARG A 261 -25.58 3.01 -16.48
N ALA A 262 -24.77 2.84 -15.44
CA ALA A 262 -23.30 2.80 -15.54
C ALA A 262 -22.84 1.60 -16.38
N TYR A 263 -23.41 0.42 -16.11
CA TYR A 263 -23.15 -0.77 -16.91
C TYR A 263 -23.55 -0.58 -18.38
N ALA A 264 -24.76 -0.04 -18.64
CA ALA A 264 -25.23 0.24 -20.00
C ALA A 264 -24.41 1.33 -20.71
N ALA A 265 -23.73 2.22 -19.98
CA ALA A 265 -22.78 3.19 -20.51
C ALA A 265 -21.43 2.56 -20.88
N GLY A 266 -21.20 1.30 -20.49
CA GLY A 266 -20.00 0.52 -20.78
C GLY A 266 -18.92 0.62 -19.70
N VAL A 267 -19.27 1.07 -18.49
CA VAL A 267 -18.36 1.10 -17.34
C VAL A 267 -18.27 -0.31 -16.74
N VAL A 268 -17.07 -0.83 -16.53
CA VAL A 268 -16.85 -2.06 -15.77
C VAL A 268 -16.94 -1.74 -14.29
N LEU A 269 -17.83 -2.43 -13.58
CA LEU A 269 -18.10 -2.20 -12.17
C LEU A 269 -17.59 -3.38 -11.38
N VAL A 270 -16.71 -3.15 -10.41
CA VAL A 270 -16.10 -4.20 -9.60
C VAL A 270 -16.26 -3.85 -8.13
N ALA A 271 -16.68 -4.81 -7.31
CA ALA A 271 -16.86 -4.57 -5.89
C ALA A 271 -16.47 -5.74 -4.99
N ALA A 272 -16.08 -5.40 -3.77
CA ALA A 272 -15.79 -6.35 -2.70
C ALA A 272 -17.03 -7.16 -2.29
N SER A 273 -16.88 -8.48 -2.20
CA SER A 273 -17.99 -9.35 -1.79
C SER A 273 -18.33 -9.19 -0.30
N GLY A 274 -17.36 -8.76 0.51
CA GLY A 274 -17.51 -8.46 1.94
C GLY A 274 -16.60 -9.31 2.83
N ASN A 275 -16.40 -8.87 4.08
CA ASN A 275 -15.37 -9.39 4.99
C ASN A 275 -15.94 -9.94 6.32
N SER A 276 -17.16 -10.49 6.30
CA SER A 276 -17.85 -11.01 7.50
C SER A 276 -17.98 -12.53 7.57
N SER A 277 -17.30 -13.25 6.69
CA SER A 277 -17.43 -14.71 6.50
C SER A 277 -18.87 -15.18 6.21
N ALA A 278 -19.77 -14.24 5.90
CA ALA A 278 -21.18 -14.54 5.76
C ALA A 278 -21.48 -15.26 4.44
N PRO A 279 -22.45 -16.20 4.43
CA PRO A 279 -22.82 -16.97 3.25
C PRO A 279 -23.76 -16.17 2.31
N TYR A 280 -23.43 -14.90 2.07
CA TYR A 280 -24.05 -14.04 1.07
C TYR A 280 -23.05 -12.97 0.59
N VAL A 281 -23.23 -12.47 -0.63
CA VAL A 281 -22.47 -11.33 -1.16
C VAL A 281 -23.12 -10.01 -0.74
N GLY A 282 -22.33 -9.03 -0.28
CA GLY A 282 -22.82 -7.71 0.11
C GLY A 282 -23.10 -6.79 -1.09
N TYR A 283 -23.86 -5.71 -0.89
CA TYR A 283 -24.00 -4.67 -1.91
C TYR A 283 -22.81 -3.69 -1.83
N PRO A 284 -22.32 -3.14 -2.96
CA PRO A 284 -22.88 -3.25 -4.31
C PRO A 284 -22.47 -4.51 -5.09
N ALA A 285 -21.57 -5.36 -4.59
CA ALA A 285 -21.13 -6.57 -5.31
C ALA A 285 -22.27 -7.53 -5.68
N ALA A 286 -23.33 -7.60 -4.88
CA ALA A 286 -24.50 -8.44 -5.15
C ALA A 286 -25.35 -7.96 -6.35
N TYR A 287 -25.06 -6.80 -6.95
CA TYR A 287 -25.74 -6.36 -8.16
C TYR A 287 -25.33 -7.22 -9.37
N PRO A 288 -26.29 -7.70 -10.20
CA PRO A 288 -25.95 -8.49 -11.39
C PRO A 288 -25.07 -7.76 -12.43
N THR A 289 -25.01 -6.44 -12.35
CA THR A 289 -24.20 -5.57 -13.21
C THR A 289 -22.81 -5.30 -12.65
N VAL A 290 -22.47 -5.85 -11.49
CA VAL A 290 -21.22 -5.63 -10.77
C VAL A 290 -20.48 -6.96 -10.61
N ILE A 291 -19.20 -6.96 -10.92
CA ILE A 291 -18.32 -8.11 -10.72
C ILE A 291 -18.03 -8.24 -9.23
N ALA A 292 -18.58 -9.28 -8.60
CA ALA A 292 -18.33 -9.60 -7.21
C ALA A 292 -16.98 -10.32 -7.05
N VAL A 293 -16.09 -9.74 -6.22
CA VAL A 293 -14.74 -10.27 -5.98
C VAL A 293 -14.58 -10.70 -4.53
N GLY A 294 -14.26 -11.98 -4.32
CA GLY A 294 -13.92 -12.56 -3.03
C GLY A 294 -12.40 -12.62 -2.83
N ALA A 295 -11.95 -12.85 -1.60
CA ALA A 295 -10.54 -12.85 -1.25
C ALA A 295 -9.97 -14.26 -1.10
N THR A 296 -8.78 -14.51 -1.64
CA THR A 296 -7.97 -15.70 -1.38
C THR A 296 -6.67 -15.36 -0.66
N ASP A 297 -6.10 -16.35 0.03
CA ASP A 297 -4.71 -16.34 0.46
C ASP A 297 -3.75 -16.77 -0.67
N ASP A 298 -2.46 -16.84 -0.35
CA ASP A 298 -1.39 -17.23 -1.27
C ASP A 298 -1.47 -18.71 -1.70
N ALA A 299 -2.17 -19.53 -0.91
CA ALA A 299 -2.43 -20.94 -1.16
C ALA A 299 -3.69 -21.22 -2.00
N ASP A 300 -4.31 -20.18 -2.60
CA ASP A 300 -5.59 -20.27 -3.34
C ASP A 300 -6.76 -20.75 -2.48
N LEU A 301 -6.67 -20.62 -1.16
CA LEU A 301 -7.78 -20.88 -0.27
C LEU A 301 -8.61 -19.62 -0.11
N LEU A 302 -9.93 -19.78 -0.05
CA LEU A 302 -10.83 -18.68 0.28
C LEU A 302 -10.44 -18.14 1.67
N ALA A 303 -10.17 -16.84 1.75
CA ALA A 303 -9.78 -16.19 2.99
C ALA A 303 -10.87 -16.35 4.05
N SER A 304 -10.47 -16.51 5.31
CA SER A 304 -11.40 -16.83 6.41
C SER A 304 -12.51 -15.79 6.61
N PHE A 305 -12.23 -14.52 6.28
CA PHE A 305 -13.19 -13.42 6.34
C PHE A 305 -14.02 -13.25 5.06
N SER A 306 -13.64 -13.87 3.94
CA SER A 306 -14.31 -13.64 2.66
C SER A 306 -15.76 -14.08 2.73
N GLN A 307 -16.66 -13.18 2.38
CA GLN A 307 -18.03 -13.55 2.05
C GLN A 307 -18.07 -14.38 0.77
N PHE A 308 -19.13 -15.17 0.63
CA PHE A 308 -19.38 -16.03 -0.53
C PHE A 308 -20.88 -16.18 -0.76
N GLY A 309 -21.29 -16.40 -2.00
CA GLY A 309 -22.71 -16.53 -2.34
C GLY A 309 -22.92 -16.85 -3.81
N THR A 310 -24.18 -16.94 -4.23
CA THR A 310 -24.55 -17.23 -5.62
C THR A 310 -24.19 -16.11 -6.59
N GLU A 311 -24.03 -14.90 -6.07
CA GLU A 311 -23.63 -13.70 -6.82
C GLU A 311 -22.11 -13.60 -6.99
N GLN A 312 -21.32 -14.46 -6.32
CA GLN A 312 -19.86 -14.44 -6.42
C GLN A 312 -19.42 -14.78 -7.84
N GLU A 313 -18.72 -13.86 -8.50
CA GLU A 313 -18.26 -14.07 -9.88
C GLU A 313 -16.83 -14.60 -9.93
N LEU A 314 -15.92 -14.00 -9.16
CA LEU A 314 -14.52 -14.42 -9.11
C LEU A 314 -13.88 -14.16 -7.75
N THR A 315 -12.67 -14.68 -7.57
CA THR A 315 -11.84 -14.43 -6.40
C THR A 315 -10.47 -13.90 -6.83
N ALA A 316 -9.84 -13.14 -5.95
CA ALA A 316 -8.51 -12.59 -6.17
C ALA A 316 -7.69 -12.57 -4.86
N PRO A 317 -6.36 -12.45 -4.93
CA PRO A 317 -5.50 -12.17 -3.79
C PRO A 317 -6.06 -11.06 -2.89
N GLY A 318 -6.26 -11.34 -1.60
CA GLY A 318 -6.83 -10.37 -0.65
C GLY A 318 -6.29 -10.48 0.78
N VAL A 319 -5.21 -11.24 0.99
CA VAL A 319 -4.55 -11.43 2.29
C VAL A 319 -3.11 -10.93 2.21
N ASN A 320 -2.71 -10.05 3.14
CA ASN A 320 -1.33 -9.54 3.25
C ASN A 320 -0.77 -8.97 1.94
N ASN A 321 -1.57 -8.17 1.21
CA ASN A 321 -1.11 -7.49 0.00
C ASN A 321 -0.29 -6.25 0.36
N LEU A 322 0.96 -6.22 -0.09
CA LEU A 322 1.82 -5.05 0.01
C LEU A 322 1.40 -4.02 -1.05
N SER A 323 1.19 -2.78 -0.63
CA SER A 323 0.79 -1.69 -1.53
C SER A 323 1.21 -0.33 -0.97
N SER A 324 1.00 0.73 -1.75
CA SER A 324 1.15 2.12 -1.33
C SER A 324 0.29 2.42 -0.10
N TYR A 325 0.75 3.35 0.75
CA TYR A 325 0.00 3.85 1.89
C TYR A 325 0.29 5.35 2.05
N LEU A 326 -0.37 6.05 2.96
CA LEU A 326 -0.19 7.51 3.11
C LEU A 326 1.29 7.88 3.34
N VAL A 327 1.82 8.80 2.53
CA VAL A 327 3.22 9.28 2.68
C VAL A 327 3.38 9.99 4.03
N GLY A 328 4.48 9.71 4.72
CA GLY A 328 4.78 10.31 6.02
C GLY A 328 4.11 9.63 7.22
N GLN A 329 3.29 8.60 7.00
CA GLN A 329 2.82 7.68 8.04
C GLN A 329 3.52 6.33 7.87
N GLY A 330 4.82 6.32 8.19
CA GLY A 330 5.75 5.23 7.87
C GLY A 330 5.20 3.82 8.07
N GLN A 331 5.21 3.05 6.99
CA GLN A 331 5.35 1.60 6.97
C GLN A 331 6.42 1.25 5.94
#